data_AF-A0AAV9UN25-F1
#
_entry.id   AF-A0AAV9UN25-F1
#
_cell.length_a   1.000
_cell.length_b   1.000
_cell.length_c   1.000
_cell.angle_alpha   90.00
_cell.angle_beta   90.00
_cell.angle_gamma   90.00
#
_symmetry.space_group_name_H-M   'P 1'
#
loop_
_entity.id
_entity.type
_entity.pdbx_description
1 polymer ?
#
loop_
_entity_poly.entity_id
_entity_poly.type
_entity_poly.pdbx_seq_one_letter_code
_entity_poly.pdbx_strand_id
1 'polypeptide(L)'
;MKVLEPCEAMLSNYEVLAHIQEVKQKYRDQVANQGPAAAMKPGNLETVMKEIIDYLSTTAATSQTPEATMKLVEDLAKSPLQFEKIEVLMMLNHLPKNETELDVLIEELESRLSEEQIAEVLSIIQSASQPTGDCDISEG
;
A
#
# COMPACT_ATOMS: atom_id res chain seq x y z
N MET A 1 5.12 14.01 27.56
CA MET A 1 5.54 13.48 26.24
C MET A 1 6.02 14.67 25.41
N LYS A 2 7.18 14.56 24.73
CA LYS A 2 7.68 15.59 23.80
C LYS A 2 7.87 14.93 22.45
N VAL A 3 7.45 15.59 21.38
CA VAL A 3 7.68 15.14 20.01
C VAL A 3 9.13 15.46 19.66
N LEU A 4 9.90 14.45 19.26
CA LEU A 4 11.29 14.62 18.81
C LEU A 4 11.32 15.01 17.34
N GLU A 5 10.63 14.22 16.52
CA GLU A 5 10.49 14.44 15.09
C GLU A 5 9.01 14.36 14.71
N PRO A 6 8.44 15.37 14.03
CA PRO A 6 7.04 15.35 13.63
C PRO A 6 6.76 14.38 12.48
N CYS A 7 7.73 14.18 11.58
CA CYS A 7 7.63 13.29 10.43
C CYS A 7 8.91 12.46 10.30
N GLU A 8 8.92 11.28 10.92
CA GLU A 8 10.06 10.35 10.88
C GLU A 8 10.07 9.53 9.58
N ALA A 9 8.91 9.04 9.15
CA ALA A 9 8.77 8.19 7.98
C ALA A 9 7.43 8.40 7.28
N MET A 10 7.40 8.03 6.00
CA MET A 10 6.16 7.88 5.23
C MET A 10 5.81 6.40 5.18
N LEU A 11 4.54 6.07 5.39
CA LEU A 11 4.04 4.70 5.41
C LEU A 11 2.97 4.55 4.32
N SER A 12 3.04 3.44 3.59
CA SER A 12 2.02 3.06 2.61
C SER A 12 0.75 2.57 3.28
N ASN A 13 -0.37 2.67 2.57
CA ASN A 13 -1.66 2.15 2.98
C ASN A 13 -1.58 0.64 3.28
N TYR A 14 -0.78 -0.09 2.51
CA TYR A 14 -0.52 -1.51 2.74
C TYR A 14 0.19 -1.76 4.07
N GLU A 15 1.29 -1.06 4.36
CA GLU A 15 2.04 -1.22 5.62
C GLU A 15 1.17 -0.90 6.84
N VAL A 16 0.38 0.17 6.76
CA VAL A 16 -0.57 0.53 7.81
C VAL A 16 -1.62 -0.56 8.00
N LEU A 17 -2.22 -1.06 6.91
CA LEU A 17 -3.22 -2.12 6.98
C LEU A 17 -2.65 -3.40 7.60
N ALA A 18 -1.49 -3.85 7.13
CA ALA A 18 -0.80 -5.03 7.62
C ALA A 18 -0.46 -4.90 9.11
N HIS A 19 0.05 -3.74 9.53
CA HIS A 19 0.38 -3.49 10.93
C HIS A 19 -0.85 -3.50 11.84
N ILE A 20 -1.94 -2.82 11.46
CA ILE A 20 -3.16 -2.77 12.27
C ILE A 20 -3.81 -4.15 12.37
N GLN A 21 -3.76 -4.96 11.29
CA GLN A 21 -4.20 -6.36 11.33
C GLN A 21 -3.35 -7.21 12.28
N GLU A 22 -2.04 -7.03 12.28
CA GLU A 22 -1.13 -7.71 13.21
C GLU A 22 -1.42 -7.33 14.67
N VAL A 23 -1.62 -6.04 14.95
CA VAL A 23 -2.02 -5.55 16.29
C VAL A 23 -3.34 -6.17 16.72
N LYS A 24 -4.34 -6.21 15.83
CA LYS A 24 -5.63 -6.86 16.09
C LYS A 24 -5.48 -8.35 16.38
N GLN A 25 -4.59 -9.05 15.67
CA GLN A 25 -4.30 -10.47 15.92
C GLN A 25 -3.63 -10.67 17.29
N LYS A 26 -2.66 -9.83 17.67
CA LYS A 26 -2.00 -9.88 18.99
C LYS A 26 -3.01 -9.80 20.14
N TYR A 27 -3.99 -8.89 20.04
CA TYR A 27 -5.07 -8.82 21.04
C TYR A 27 -5.92 -10.09 21.07
N ARG A 28 -6.25 -10.69 19.91
CA ARG A 28 -6.98 -11.97 19.86
C ARG A 28 -6.20 -13.10 20.53
N ASP A 29 -4.90 -13.20 20.26
CA ASP A 29 -4.04 -14.23 20.83
C ASP A 29 -3.88 -14.05 22.35
N GLN A 30 -3.82 -12.81 22.83
CA GLN A 30 -3.81 -12.51 24.27
C GLN A 30 -5.12 -12.93 24.95
N VAL A 31 -6.28 -12.67 24.33
CA VAL A 31 -7.58 -13.14 24.86
C VAL A 31 -7.60 -14.67 24.94
N ALA A 32 -7.10 -15.35 23.90
CA ALA A 32 -7.08 -16.81 23.84
C ALA A 32 -6.16 -17.44 24.89
N ASN A 33 -4.98 -16.84 25.14
CA ASN A 33 -3.96 -17.40 26.02
C ASN A 33 -4.11 -17.00 27.50
N GLN A 34 -4.57 -15.79 27.77
CA GLN A 34 -4.54 -15.18 29.12
C GLN A 34 -5.94 -14.76 29.61
N GLY A 35 -6.97 -14.99 28.80
CA GLY A 35 -8.35 -14.63 29.10
C GLY A 35 -8.69 -13.16 28.81
N PRO A 36 -9.99 -12.83 28.77
CA PRO A 36 -10.47 -11.51 28.34
C PRO A 36 -10.07 -10.35 29.27
N ALA A 37 -9.81 -10.63 30.55
CA ALA A 37 -9.39 -9.61 31.50
C ALA A 37 -7.95 -9.11 31.27
N ALA A 38 -7.06 -9.96 30.75
CA ALA A 38 -5.66 -9.63 30.48
C ALA A 38 -5.47 -8.86 29.16
N ALA A 39 -6.44 -8.94 28.25
CA ALA A 39 -6.38 -8.35 26.92
C ALA A 39 -7.36 -7.18 26.73
N MET A 40 -7.69 -6.48 27.83
CA MET A 40 -8.63 -5.36 27.80
C MET A 40 -8.02 -4.19 27.04
N LYS A 41 -8.43 -4.05 25.77
CA LYS A 41 -8.04 -2.94 24.91
C LYS A 41 -8.88 -1.68 25.24
N PRO A 42 -8.29 -0.48 25.18
CA PRO A 42 -9.05 0.76 25.27
C PRO A 42 -10.10 0.85 24.15
N GLY A 43 -11.34 1.24 24.49
CA GLY A 43 -12.45 1.28 23.52
C GLY A 43 -12.22 2.25 22.36
N ASN A 44 -11.56 3.39 22.63
CA ASN A 44 -11.16 4.34 21.58
C ASN A 44 -10.18 3.73 20.57
N LEU A 45 -9.23 2.91 21.03
CA LEU A 45 -8.29 2.22 20.13
C LEU A 45 -9.03 1.20 19.26
N GLU A 46 -10.01 0.48 19.80
CA GLU A 46 -10.84 -0.43 19.02
C GLU A 46 -11.60 0.28 17.89
N THR A 47 -12.23 1.41 18.19
CA THR A 47 -12.93 2.22 17.19
C THR A 47 -12.00 2.65 16.07
N VAL A 48 -10.87 3.26 16.41
CA VAL A 48 -9.89 3.75 15.41
C VAL A 48 -9.34 2.60 14.56
N MET A 49 -8.96 1.48 15.17
CA MET A 49 -8.48 0.31 14.41
C MET A 49 -9.54 -0.21 13.44
N LYS A 50 -10.80 -0.26 13.87
CA LYS A 50 -11.89 -0.74 13.02
C LYS A 50 -12.13 0.22 11.85
N GLU A 51 -12.25 1.52 12.10
CA GLU A 51 -12.48 2.53 11.07
C GLU A 51 -11.35 2.58 10.04
N ILE A 52 -10.09 2.47 10.48
CA ILE A 52 -8.93 2.43 9.59
C ILE A 52 -8.96 1.16 8.71
N ILE A 53 -9.21 -0.02 9.30
CA ILE A 53 -9.33 -1.26 8.52
C ILE A 53 -10.48 -1.12 7.52
N ASP A 54 -11.64 -0.63 7.95
CA ASP A 54 -12.82 -0.50 7.10
C ASP A 54 -12.53 0.44 5.91
N TYR A 55 -11.87 1.58 6.15
CA TYR A 55 -11.45 2.50 5.09
C TYR A 55 -10.42 1.88 4.15
N LEU A 56 -9.31 1.36 4.68
CA LEU A 56 -8.23 0.79 3.88
C LEU A 56 -8.68 -0.44 3.09
N SER A 57 -9.70 -1.15 3.57
CA SER A 57 -10.34 -2.26 2.85
C SER A 57 -11.10 -1.84 1.59
N THR A 58 -11.37 -0.54 1.42
CA THR A 58 -11.94 0.01 0.18
C THR A 58 -10.88 0.46 -0.83
N THR A 59 -9.60 0.40 -0.45
CA THR A 59 -8.48 0.90 -1.26
C THR A 59 -7.71 -0.25 -1.93
N ALA A 60 -6.76 0.08 -2.79
CA ALA A 60 -5.88 -0.88 -3.45
C ALA A 60 -4.97 -1.67 -2.48
N ALA A 61 -4.85 -1.25 -1.21
CA ALA A 61 -4.01 -1.87 -0.20
C ALA A 61 -4.36 -3.34 0.08
N THR A 62 -5.62 -3.75 -0.08
CA THR A 62 -6.04 -5.14 0.17
C THR A 62 -5.57 -6.14 -0.89
N SER A 63 -5.35 -5.68 -2.11
CA SER A 63 -4.87 -6.52 -3.21
C SER A 63 -3.34 -6.61 -3.27
N GLN A 64 -2.63 -5.84 -2.44
CA GLN A 64 -1.17 -5.79 -2.45
C GLN A 64 -0.55 -6.89 -1.59
N THR A 65 0.61 -7.37 -2.03
CA THR A 65 1.48 -8.27 -1.28
C THR A 65 2.79 -7.55 -0.94
N PRO A 66 3.53 -7.97 0.09
CA PRO A 66 4.78 -7.31 0.45
C PRO A 66 5.81 -7.44 -0.68
N GLU A 67 5.82 -8.55 -1.40
CA GLU A 67 6.72 -8.76 -2.55
C GLU A 67 6.37 -7.83 -3.72
N ALA A 68 5.08 -7.68 -4.04
CA ALA A 68 4.63 -6.80 -5.12
C ALA A 68 4.92 -5.33 -4.81
N THR A 69 4.69 -4.91 -3.58
CA THR A 69 4.96 -3.55 -3.08
C THR A 69 6.44 -3.22 -3.18
N MET A 70 7.31 -4.11 -2.70
CA MET A 70 8.75 -3.92 -2.75
C MET A 70 9.27 -3.91 -4.19
N LYS A 71 8.78 -4.84 -5.03
CA LYS A 71 9.14 -4.89 -6.45
C LYS A 71 8.75 -3.61 -7.18
N LEU A 72 7.55 -3.07 -6.95
CA LEU A 72 7.12 -1.82 -7.57
C LEU A 72 8.04 -0.65 -7.21
N VAL A 73 8.38 -0.51 -5.93
CA VAL A 73 9.30 0.54 -5.46
C VAL A 73 10.69 0.38 -6.08
N GLU A 74 11.19 -0.85 -6.16
CA GLU A 74 12.47 -1.13 -6.81
C GLU A 74 12.47 -0.85 -8.30
N ASP A 75 11.41 -1.25 -9.02
CA ASP A 75 11.30 -1.08 -10.46
C ASP A 75 11.17 0.41 -10.82
N LEU A 76 10.41 1.18 -10.03
CA LEU A 76 10.35 2.64 -10.14
C LEU A 76 11.69 3.31 -9.81
N ALA A 77 12.45 2.79 -8.83
CA ALA A 77 13.77 3.32 -8.48
C ALA A 77 14.86 2.97 -9.50
N LYS A 78 14.73 1.85 -10.22
CA LYS A 78 15.65 1.43 -11.30
C LYS A 78 15.36 2.11 -12.62
N SER A 79 14.13 2.59 -12.80
CA SER A 79 13.73 3.36 -13.97
C SER A 79 14.65 4.57 -14.15
N PRO A 80 15.02 4.96 -15.39
CA PRO A 80 15.73 6.22 -15.63
C PRO A 80 14.90 7.46 -15.23
N LEU A 81 13.62 7.27 -14.95
CA LEU A 81 12.68 8.29 -14.52
C LEU A 81 12.90 8.63 -13.04
N GLN A 82 13.02 9.92 -12.74
CA GLN A 82 13.17 10.38 -11.37
C GLN A 82 11.80 10.74 -10.80
N PHE A 83 11.34 9.89 -9.87
CA PHE A 83 10.14 10.15 -9.06
C PHE A 83 10.54 10.59 -7.66
N GLU A 84 9.78 11.55 -7.12
CA GLU A 84 9.91 11.90 -5.72
C GLU A 84 9.32 10.78 -4.84
N LYS A 85 9.79 10.70 -3.59
CA LYS A 85 9.31 9.68 -2.63
C LYS A 85 7.80 9.72 -2.45
N ILE A 86 7.21 10.92 -2.48
CA ILE A 86 5.77 11.11 -2.33
C ILE A 86 5.01 10.58 -3.56
N GLU A 87 5.54 10.76 -4.76
CA GLU A 87 4.94 10.28 -6.01
C GLU A 87 4.93 8.76 -6.04
N VAL A 88 6.06 8.14 -5.65
CA VAL A 88 6.16 6.69 -5.50
C VAL A 88 5.14 6.17 -4.48
N LEU A 89 5.01 6.85 -3.34
CA LEU A 89 4.03 6.49 -2.32
C LEU A 89 2.58 6.62 -2.82
N MET A 90 2.28 7.67 -3.57
CA MET A 90 0.95 7.91 -4.14
C MET A 90 0.62 6.87 -5.21
N MET A 91 1.55 6.55 -6.11
CA MET A 91 1.39 5.46 -7.08
C MET A 91 1.16 4.12 -6.39
N LEU A 92 1.91 3.84 -5.32
CA LEU A 92 1.74 2.62 -4.52
C LEU A 92 0.36 2.56 -3.84
N ASN A 93 -0.12 3.67 -3.29
CA ASN A 93 -1.40 3.72 -2.57
C ASN A 93 -2.63 3.64 -3.49
N HIS A 94 -2.53 4.18 -4.70
CA HIS A 94 -3.66 4.30 -5.63
C HIS A 94 -3.65 3.29 -6.78
N LEU A 95 -2.48 2.74 -7.15
CA LEU A 95 -2.30 1.83 -8.29
C LEU A 95 -3.03 2.32 -9.56
N PRO A 96 -2.62 3.47 -10.13
CA PRO A 96 -3.29 4.07 -11.28
C PRO A 96 -3.29 3.12 -12.48
N LYS A 97 -4.43 3.00 -13.16
CA LYS A 97 -4.62 2.08 -14.30
C LYS A 97 -4.54 2.77 -15.65
N ASN A 98 -4.74 4.08 -15.66
CA ASN A 98 -4.75 4.90 -16.85
C ASN A 98 -3.92 6.17 -16.62
N GLU A 99 -3.56 6.82 -17.71
CA GLU A 99 -2.77 8.05 -17.71
C GLU A 99 -3.46 9.19 -16.95
N THR A 100 -4.78 9.32 -17.06
CA THR A 100 -5.54 10.36 -16.35
C THR A 100 -5.45 10.20 -14.84
N GLU A 101 -5.48 8.98 -14.32
CA GLU A 101 -5.26 8.70 -12.90
C GLU A 101 -3.82 9.02 -12.49
N LEU A 102 -2.83 8.73 -13.35
CA LEU A 102 -1.43 9.04 -13.07
C LEU A 102 -1.16 10.55 -13.06
N ASP A 103 -1.79 11.30 -13.96
CA ASP A 103 -1.70 12.77 -14.06
C ASP A 103 -2.20 13.48 -12.78
N VAL A 104 -3.19 12.89 -12.10
CA VAL A 104 -3.68 13.40 -10.81
C VAL A 104 -2.65 13.18 -9.68
N LEU A 105 -1.75 12.21 -9.80
CA LEU A 105 -0.79 11.84 -8.75
C LEU A 105 0.57 12.53 -8.89
N ILE A 106 0.94 12.95 -10.10
CA ILE A 106 2.26 13.50 -10.43
C ILE A 106 2.08 14.90 -11.00
N GLU A 107 2.75 15.89 -10.38
CA GLU A 107 2.65 17.27 -10.86
C GLU A 107 3.33 17.45 -12.23
N GLU A 108 2.62 18.14 -13.13
CA GLU A 108 3.06 18.48 -14.48
C GLU A 108 3.56 17.26 -15.29
N LEU A 109 2.84 16.12 -15.18
CA LEU A 109 3.21 14.83 -15.78
C LEU A 109 3.61 14.95 -17.27
N GLU A 110 2.76 15.57 -18.08
CA GLU A 110 2.96 15.74 -19.53
C GLU A 110 4.20 16.59 -19.88
N SER A 111 4.67 17.43 -18.95
CA SER A 111 5.88 18.24 -19.15
C SER A 111 7.16 17.51 -18.74
N ARG A 112 7.04 16.54 -17.82
CA ARG A 112 8.17 15.80 -17.24
C ARG A 112 8.46 14.50 -17.98
N LEU A 113 7.43 13.82 -18.46
CA LEU A 113 7.51 12.50 -19.08
C LEU A 113 6.97 12.53 -20.51
N SER A 114 7.59 11.77 -21.40
CA SER A 114 7.01 11.51 -22.72
C SER A 114 5.86 10.49 -22.63
N GLU A 115 4.98 10.47 -23.63
CA GLU A 115 3.90 9.47 -23.74
C GLU A 115 4.41 8.03 -23.62
N GLU A 116 5.60 7.76 -24.17
CA GLU A 116 6.27 6.46 -24.11
C GLU A 116 6.68 6.08 -22.67
N GLN A 117 7.18 7.06 -21.92
CA GLN A 117 7.58 6.88 -20.52
C GLN A 117 6.37 6.71 -19.59
N ILE A 118 5.29 7.44 -19.85
CA ILE A 118 4.02 7.30 -19.15
C ILE A 118 3.47 5.87 -19.34
N ALA A 119 3.50 5.36 -20.58
CA ALA A 119 3.09 3.98 -20.87
C ALA A 119 3.98 2.95 -20.16
N GLU A 120 5.29 3.20 -20.07
CA GLU A 120 6.23 2.34 -19.34
C GLU A 120 5.89 2.27 -17.84
N VAL A 121 5.65 3.42 -17.20
CA VAL A 121 5.28 3.50 -15.77
C VAL A 121 3.98 2.75 -15.50
N LEU A 122 2.96 2.97 -16.34
CA LEU A 122 1.68 2.26 -16.22
C LEU A 122 1.86 0.74 -16.36
N SER A 123 2.75 0.29 -17.25
CA SER A 123 3.09 -1.13 -17.40
C SER A 123 3.75 -1.70 -16.14
N ILE A 124 4.69 -0.96 -15.54
CA ILE A 124 5.34 -1.34 -14.28
C ILE A 124 4.30 -1.50 -13.17
N ILE A 125 3.41 -0.51 -13.00
CA ILE A 125 2.35 -0.53 -11.96
C ILE A 125 1.38 -1.69 -12.18
N GLN A 126 0.96 -1.93 -13.42
CA GLN A 126 0.06 -3.05 -13.76
C GLN A 126 0.71 -4.41 -13.46
N SER A 127 2.01 -4.56 -13.73
CA SER A 127 2.75 -5.78 -13.45
C SER A 127 2.82 -6.12 -11.96
N ALA A 128 2.79 -5.10 -11.09
CA ALA A 128 2.76 -5.28 -9.63
C ALA A 128 1.35 -5.57 -9.10
N SER A 129 0.30 -5.11 -9.79
CA SER A 129 -1.10 -5.32 -9.37
C SER A 129 -1.65 -6.70 -9.74
N GLN A 130 -1.04 -7.41 -10.70
CA GLN A 130 -1.51 -8.74 -11.06
C GLN A 130 -1.08 -9.75 -9.99
N PRO A 131 -2.02 -10.45 -9.32
CA PRO A 131 -1.65 -11.62 -8.57
C PRO A 131 -1.04 -12.59 -9.58
N THR A 132 0.15 -13.11 -9.30
CA THR A 132 0.74 -14.21 -10.07
C THR A 132 -0.22 -15.40 -10.03
N GLY A 133 -1.12 -15.44 -11.01
CA GLY A 133 -2.03 -16.51 -11.31
C GLY A 133 -1.44 -17.36 -12.43
N ASP A 134 -0.34 -18.04 -12.14
CA ASP A 134 0.01 -19.23 -12.91
C ASP A 134 -0.94 -20.35 -12.47
N CYS A 135 -2.00 -20.56 -13.25
CA CYS A 135 -2.61 -21.87 -13.41
C CYS A 135 -2.98 -21.99 -14.90
N ASP A 136 -2.02 -22.53 -15.66
CA ASP A 136 -2.30 -23.25 -16.90
C ASP A 136 -3.50 -24.18 -16.67
N ILE A 137 -4.64 -23.85 -17.26
CA ILE A 137 -5.62 -24.87 -17.63
C ILE A 137 -5.50 -25.02 -19.14
N SER A 138 -4.61 -25.93 -19.52
CA SER A 138 -4.75 -26.68 -20.76
C SER A 138 -6.04 -27.50 -20.66
N GLU A 139 -7.11 -27.06 -21.31
CA GLU A 139 -8.21 -27.96 -21.65
C GLU A 139 -7.81 -28.72 -22.92
N GLY A 140 -7.61 -30.03 -22.73
CA GLY A 140 -7.67 -31.04 -23.80
C GLY A 140 -9.04 -31.66 -23.88
#